data_AF-A0AAE0WL68-F1
#
_entry.id   AF-A0AAE0WL68-F1
#
_cell.length_a   1.000
_cell.length_b   1.000
_cell.length_c   1.000
_cell.angle_alpha   90.00
_cell.angle_beta   90.00
_cell.angle_gamma   90.00
#
_symmetry.space_group_name_H-M   'P 1'
#
loop_
_entity.id
_entity.type
_entity.pdbx_description
1 polymer ?
#
loop_
_entity_poly.entity_id
_entity_poly.type
_entity_poly.pdbx_seq_one_letter_code
_entity_poly.pdbx_strand_id
1 'polypeptide(L)'
;MTKRGKKNAIEVADEDLSMQDRILSHIKGSRASTTKKPPYTEEQLIAMALTMFAADEVEISLASEISDWICDTFSYYNAHYHSTSAPTAMVLYSVLEKRDDNATFPFLDLPPEIRNRIYDVVFRFLKSGVCLDTGSAKNGARVLSKSLNNTDVSWRDRSGQFRTQSIRKILSPLATSKQFRQEALPYFYQVNTFVFLDQGDMNVTLRRLPKAHIPFLRSIKFTYLAGGACKHAFSILSKMTALKQ
;
A
#
# COMPACT_ATOMS: atom_id res chain seq x y z
N MET A 1 -60.26 -37.19 -17.85
CA MET A 1 -59.00 -37.92 -17.62
C MET A 1 -57.84 -36.94 -17.73
N THR A 2 -56.83 -37.15 -16.89
CA THR A 2 -56.13 -36.12 -16.11
C THR A 2 -54.84 -35.62 -16.79
N LYS A 3 -54.73 -34.31 -17.03
CA LYS A 3 -53.48 -33.64 -17.41
C LYS A 3 -52.67 -33.33 -16.15
N ARG A 4 -51.66 -34.16 -15.85
CA ARG A 4 -50.70 -33.93 -14.76
C ARG A 4 -49.60 -32.98 -15.22
N GLY A 5 -49.54 -31.80 -14.61
CA GLY A 5 -48.46 -30.83 -14.78
C GLY A 5 -47.16 -31.31 -14.12
N LYS A 6 -46.06 -31.23 -14.85
CA LYS A 6 -44.70 -31.20 -14.29
C LYS A 6 -44.29 -29.73 -14.18
N LYS A 7 -44.51 -29.12 -13.02
CA LYS A 7 -43.89 -27.85 -12.64
C LYS A 7 -42.73 -28.15 -11.68
N ASN A 8 -41.55 -27.81 -12.17
CA ASN A 8 -40.44 -27.16 -11.47
C ASN A 8 -40.05 -27.69 -10.08
N ALA A 9 -38.95 -28.46 -10.07
CA ALA A 9 -38.09 -28.64 -8.92
C ALA A 9 -36.63 -28.59 -9.40
N ILE A 10 -36.15 -27.38 -9.70
CA ILE A 10 -34.72 -27.04 -9.80
C ILE A 10 -34.56 -25.64 -9.21
N GLU A 11 -34.98 -25.46 -7.95
CA GLU A 11 -34.32 -24.52 -7.05
C GLU A 11 -33.16 -25.31 -6.45
N VAL A 12 -32.07 -25.42 -7.21
CA VAL A 12 -30.82 -25.93 -6.68
C VAL A 12 -30.20 -24.78 -5.90
N ALA A 13 -29.92 -25.05 -4.63
CA ALA A 13 -29.24 -24.20 -3.67
C ALA A 13 -28.14 -23.35 -4.33
N ASP A 14 -28.43 -22.06 -4.53
CA ASP A 14 -27.44 -21.01 -4.75
C ASP A 14 -26.85 -20.60 -3.39
N GLU A 15 -26.56 -21.60 -2.55
CA GLU A 15 -26.01 -21.45 -1.22
C GLU A 15 -24.50 -21.24 -1.33
N ASP A 16 -24.08 -20.05 -0.94
CA ASP A 16 -22.77 -19.67 -0.41
C ASP A 16 -21.53 -20.00 -1.25
N LEU A 17 -21.57 -19.70 -2.56
CA LEU A 17 -20.31 -19.48 -3.26
C LEU A 17 -19.60 -18.27 -2.64
N SER A 18 -18.37 -18.51 -2.18
CA SER A 18 -17.53 -17.44 -1.65
C SER A 18 -17.36 -16.34 -2.71
N MET A 19 -17.12 -15.10 -2.26
CA MET A 19 -16.88 -13.99 -3.19
C MET A 19 -15.71 -14.29 -4.15
N GLN A 20 -14.76 -15.12 -3.72
CA GLN A 20 -13.64 -15.59 -4.52
C GLN A 20 -14.09 -16.54 -5.65
N ASP A 21 -14.95 -17.52 -5.35
CA ASP A 21 -15.47 -18.45 -6.37
C ASP A 21 -16.27 -17.73 -7.46
N ARG A 22 -17.01 -16.69 -7.07
CA ARG A 22 -17.73 -15.82 -8.00
C ARG A 22 -16.77 -15.04 -8.91
N ILE A 23 -15.66 -14.54 -8.38
CA ILE A 23 -14.62 -13.88 -9.19
C ILE A 23 -13.94 -14.88 -10.12
N LEU A 24 -13.53 -16.04 -9.60
CA LEU A 24 -12.83 -17.08 -10.37
C LEU A 24 -13.68 -17.61 -11.54
N SER A 25 -14.97 -17.84 -11.30
CA SER A 25 -15.90 -18.24 -12.37
C SER A 25 -16.08 -17.15 -13.42
N HIS A 26 -16.17 -15.89 -13.00
CA HIS A 26 -16.33 -14.74 -13.91
C HIS A 26 -15.12 -14.51 -14.81
N ILE A 27 -13.90 -14.72 -14.30
CA ILE A 27 -12.67 -14.44 -15.05
C ILE A 27 -12.17 -15.62 -15.91
N LYS A 28 -12.73 -16.82 -15.76
CA LYS A 28 -12.25 -18.07 -16.41
C LYS A 28 -12.02 -17.94 -17.91
N GLY A 29 -12.91 -17.25 -18.63
CA GLY A 29 -12.80 -17.05 -20.09
C GLY A 29 -11.70 -16.06 -20.50
N SER A 30 -11.26 -15.20 -19.59
CA SER A 30 -10.31 -14.11 -19.85
C SER A 30 -8.87 -14.45 -19.46
N ARG A 31 -8.64 -15.53 -18.69
CA ARG A 31 -7.32 -15.88 -18.14
C ARG A 31 -6.26 -16.23 -19.19
N ALA A 32 -6.66 -17.02 -20.19
CA ALA A 32 -5.72 -17.66 -21.11
C ALA A 32 -5.30 -16.79 -22.31
N SER A 33 -5.88 -15.62 -22.50
CA SER A 33 -5.54 -14.78 -23.66
C SER A 33 -4.25 -14.00 -23.41
N THR A 34 -3.24 -14.24 -24.25
CA THR A 34 -2.02 -13.43 -24.30
C THR A 34 -2.13 -12.25 -25.27
N THR A 35 -3.08 -12.31 -26.22
CA THR A 35 -3.18 -11.36 -27.33
C THR A 35 -4.29 -10.32 -27.15
N LYS A 36 -5.32 -10.62 -26.36
CA LYS A 36 -6.43 -9.69 -26.11
C LYS A 36 -6.40 -9.21 -24.67
N LYS A 37 -6.45 -7.89 -24.48
CA LYS A 37 -6.61 -7.28 -23.15
C LYS A 37 -7.90 -7.81 -22.52
N PRO A 38 -7.89 -8.29 -21.26
CA PRO A 38 -9.11 -8.67 -20.56
C PRO A 38 -10.12 -7.51 -20.56
N PRO A 39 -11.44 -7.77 -20.64
CA PRO A 39 -12.47 -6.73 -20.69
C PRO A 39 -12.76 -6.13 -19.30
N TYR A 40 -11.71 -5.92 -18.51
CA TYR A 40 -11.78 -5.38 -17.15
C TYR A 40 -10.98 -4.09 -17.08
N THR A 41 -11.56 -3.10 -16.41
CA THR A 41 -10.85 -1.88 -16.01
C THR A 41 -9.77 -2.20 -14.98
N GLU A 42 -8.83 -1.29 -14.81
CA GLU A 42 -7.71 -1.48 -13.87
C GLU A 42 -8.20 -1.52 -12.43
N GLU A 43 -9.20 -0.71 -12.09
CA GLU A 43 -9.86 -0.72 -10.78
C GLU A 43 -10.57 -2.04 -10.52
N GLN A 44 -11.22 -2.62 -11.54
CA GLN A 44 -11.82 -3.95 -11.42
C GLN A 44 -10.76 -5.02 -11.19
N LEU A 45 -9.63 -4.97 -11.89
CA LEU A 45 -8.52 -5.91 -11.70
C LEU A 45 -7.92 -5.81 -10.29
N ILE A 46 -7.71 -4.59 -9.79
CA ILE A 46 -7.22 -4.35 -8.42
C ILE A 46 -8.25 -4.84 -7.39
N ALA A 47 -9.53 -4.54 -7.58
CA ALA A 47 -10.59 -4.98 -6.68
C ALA A 47 -10.71 -6.52 -6.65
N MET A 48 -10.61 -7.18 -7.80
CA MET A 48 -10.57 -8.64 -7.89
C MET A 48 -9.36 -9.20 -7.14
N ALA A 49 -8.16 -8.67 -7.38
CA ALA A 49 -6.95 -9.08 -6.70
C ALA A 49 -7.07 -8.92 -5.17
N LEU A 50 -7.49 -7.75 -4.70
CA LEU A 50 -7.72 -7.46 -3.28
C LEU A 50 -8.75 -8.41 -2.65
N THR A 51 -9.76 -8.84 -3.40
CA THR A 51 -10.76 -9.79 -2.91
C THR A 51 -10.20 -11.20 -2.80
N MET A 52 -9.28 -11.58 -3.69
CA MET A 52 -8.55 -12.86 -3.59
C MET A 52 -7.60 -12.88 -2.39
N PHE A 53 -6.98 -11.75 -2.06
CA PHE A 53 -6.10 -11.65 -0.88
C PHE A 53 -6.84 -11.50 0.45
N ALA A 54 -8.12 -11.12 0.43
CA ALA A 54 -8.90 -10.87 1.65
C ALA A 54 -9.11 -12.10 2.56
N ALA A 55 -8.73 -13.31 2.12
CA ALA A 55 -8.89 -14.54 2.90
C ALA A 55 -7.66 -14.92 3.74
N ASP A 56 -6.45 -14.43 3.41
CA ASP A 56 -5.22 -14.82 4.10
C ASP A 56 -4.45 -13.58 4.59
N GLU A 57 -4.07 -13.57 5.87
CA GLU A 57 -3.25 -12.54 6.51
C GLU A 57 -1.81 -12.55 5.96
N VAL A 58 -1.59 -12.07 4.73
CA VAL A 58 -0.24 -12.04 4.15
C VAL A 58 0.39 -10.65 4.32
N GLU A 59 1.47 -10.62 5.11
CA GLU A 59 2.22 -9.41 5.51
C GLU A 59 3.26 -8.93 4.47
N ILE A 60 3.05 -9.13 3.17
CA ILE A 60 3.97 -8.69 2.11
C ILE A 60 3.41 -7.44 1.40
N SER A 61 4.23 -6.81 0.56
CA SER A 61 3.88 -5.57 -0.16
C SER A 61 2.72 -5.81 -1.13
N LEU A 62 1.50 -5.50 -0.66
CA LEU A 62 0.21 -5.66 -1.35
C LEU A 62 0.23 -5.21 -2.82
N ALA A 63 1.00 -4.16 -3.17
CA ALA A 63 1.16 -3.74 -4.56
C ALA A 63 1.87 -4.76 -5.47
N SER A 64 2.92 -5.43 -4.96
CA SER A 64 3.62 -6.50 -5.70
C SER A 64 2.68 -7.66 -5.90
N GLU A 65 2.02 -8.10 -4.84
CA GLU A 65 1.11 -9.26 -4.88
C GLU A 65 -0.08 -9.01 -5.80
N ILE A 66 -0.68 -7.81 -5.78
CA ILE A 66 -1.74 -7.44 -6.73
C ILE A 66 -1.24 -7.55 -8.17
N SER A 67 -0.04 -7.05 -8.46
CA SER A 67 0.50 -7.13 -9.81
C SER A 67 0.86 -8.55 -10.21
N ASP A 68 1.49 -9.31 -9.30
CA ASP A 68 1.88 -10.70 -9.53
C ASP A 68 0.61 -11.51 -9.80
N TRP A 69 -0.43 -11.33 -8.98
CA TRP A 69 -1.73 -11.95 -9.21
C TRP A 69 -2.38 -11.54 -10.53
N ILE A 70 -2.33 -10.26 -10.91
CA ILE A 70 -2.89 -9.80 -12.20
C ILE A 70 -2.11 -10.43 -13.36
N CYS A 71 -0.78 -10.47 -13.29
CA CYS A 71 0.08 -11.07 -14.32
C CYS A 71 -0.14 -12.58 -14.44
N ASP A 72 -0.20 -13.28 -13.30
CA ASP A 72 -0.41 -14.73 -13.24
C ASP A 72 -1.83 -15.11 -13.68
N THR A 73 -2.81 -14.28 -13.33
CA THR A 73 -4.23 -14.52 -13.67
C THR A 73 -4.51 -14.21 -15.14
N PHE A 74 -3.87 -13.19 -15.71
CA PHE A 74 -4.15 -12.71 -17.06
C PHE A 74 -2.86 -12.64 -17.88
N SER A 75 -2.62 -13.66 -18.71
CA SER A 75 -1.37 -13.81 -19.45
C SER A 75 -1.05 -12.65 -20.40
N TYR A 76 -2.07 -11.89 -20.83
CA TYR A 76 -1.90 -10.63 -21.56
C TYR A 76 -0.94 -9.67 -20.84
N TYR A 77 -1.16 -9.45 -19.55
CA TYR A 77 -0.33 -8.55 -18.74
C TYR A 77 1.08 -9.13 -18.61
N ASN A 78 1.23 -10.40 -18.26
CA ASN A 78 2.54 -11.03 -18.12
C ASN A 78 3.44 -10.82 -19.35
N ALA A 79 2.88 -11.00 -20.56
CA ALA A 79 3.59 -10.80 -21.82
C ALA A 79 4.03 -9.34 -22.07
N HIS A 80 3.34 -8.36 -21.49
CA HIS A 80 3.62 -6.93 -21.67
C HIS A 80 4.47 -6.34 -20.52
N TYR A 81 4.43 -6.92 -19.31
CA TYR A 81 5.14 -6.42 -18.12
C TYR A 81 6.62 -6.77 -18.11
N HIS A 82 7.01 -7.96 -18.61
CA HIS A 82 8.44 -8.37 -18.63
C HIS A 82 9.33 -7.49 -19.53
N SER A 83 8.75 -6.61 -20.35
CA SER A 83 9.50 -5.63 -21.15
C SER A 83 9.93 -4.38 -20.36
N THR A 84 9.41 -4.12 -19.16
CA THR A 84 9.60 -2.84 -18.45
C THR A 84 10.02 -3.06 -17.00
N SER A 85 11.28 -2.77 -16.66
CA SER A 85 11.89 -3.00 -15.35
C SER A 85 11.44 -2.03 -14.23
N ALA A 86 10.26 -1.41 -14.34
CA ALA A 86 9.79 -0.43 -13.37
C ALA A 86 9.19 -1.12 -12.13
N PRO A 87 9.46 -0.61 -10.90
CA PRO A 87 8.85 -1.12 -9.68
C PRO A 87 7.32 -1.03 -9.77
N THR A 88 6.63 -2.09 -9.40
CA THR A 88 5.17 -2.30 -9.46
C THR A 88 4.32 -1.12 -8.97
N ALA A 89 4.76 -0.42 -7.92
CA ALA A 89 4.10 0.79 -7.44
C ALA A 89 4.10 1.92 -8.48
N MET A 90 5.20 2.13 -9.22
CA MET A 90 5.27 3.12 -10.30
C MET A 90 4.36 2.74 -11.48
N VAL A 91 4.19 1.44 -11.76
CA VAL A 91 3.28 1.03 -12.82
C VAL A 91 1.84 1.29 -12.42
N LEU A 92 1.43 0.94 -11.20
CA LEU A 92 0.11 1.28 -10.68
C LEU A 92 -0.17 2.80 -10.78
N TYR A 93 0.80 3.65 -10.43
CA TYR A 93 0.67 5.11 -10.60
C TYR A 93 0.56 5.54 -12.07
N SER A 94 1.39 5.01 -12.97
CA SER A 94 1.34 5.35 -14.41
C SER A 94 0.09 4.85 -15.14
N VAL A 95 -0.50 3.80 -14.60
CA VAL A 95 -1.72 3.15 -15.09
C VAL A 95 -2.94 3.97 -14.63
N LEU A 96 -2.96 4.39 -13.36
CA LEU A 96 -3.97 5.31 -12.82
C LEU A 96 -3.92 6.73 -13.41
N GLU A 97 -2.84 7.12 -14.09
CA GLU A 97 -2.71 8.44 -14.75
C GLU A 97 -3.53 8.56 -16.06
N LYS A 98 -4.03 7.46 -16.65
CA LYS A 98 -4.84 7.50 -17.90
C LYS A 98 -6.35 7.63 -17.66
N ARG A 99 -6.78 8.50 -16.76
CA ARG A 99 -8.21 8.83 -16.62
C ARG A 99 -8.59 10.03 -17.48
N ASP A 100 -9.87 10.05 -17.86
CA ASP A 100 -10.51 11.24 -18.42
C ASP A 100 -10.37 12.36 -17.37
N ASP A 101 -9.67 13.44 -17.72
CA ASP A 101 -9.29 14.52 -16.80
C ASP A 101 -10.51 15.16 -16.11
N ASN A 102 -11.72 14.91 -16.63
CA ASN A 102 -12.98 15.42 -16.11
C ASN A 102 -13.72 14.45 -15.16
N ALA A 103 -13.30 13.18 -15.05
CA ALA A 103 -13.98 12.21 -14.20
C ALA A 103 -13.42 12.25 -12.77
N THR A 104 -14.14 12.88 -11.84
CA THR A 104 -13.79 12.84 -10.41
C THR A 104 -14.20 11.50 -9.81
N PHE A 105 -13.24 10.77 -9.25
CA PHE A 105 -13.52 9.54 -8.52
C PHE A 105 -14.06 9.87 -7.12
N PRO A 106 -15.27 9.39 -6.76
CA PRO A 106 -15.90 9.71 -5.48
C PRO A 106 -15.30 8.85 -4.35
N PHE A 107 -14.00 9.05 -4.07
CA PHE A 107 -13.27 8.25 -3.09
C PHE A 107 -13.92 8.25 -1.70
N LEU A 108 -14.50 9.39 -1.29
CA LEU A 108 -15.13 9.53 0.02
C LEU A 108 -16.50 8.83 0.11
N ASP A 109 -17.12 8.48 -1.02
CA ASP A 109 -18.38 7.76 -1.06
C ASP A 109 -18.18 6.23 -0.93
N LEU A 110 -16.93 5.75 -1.01
CA LEU A 110 -16.59 4.36 -0.74
C LEU A 110 -16.86 4.02 0.73
N PRO A 111 -17.26 2.78 1.08
CA PRO A 111 -17.34 2.35 2.48
C PRO A 111 -16.02 2.53 3.23
N PRO A 112 -16.04 2.87 4.54
CA PRO A 112 -14.83 3.08 5.34
C PRO A 112 -13.81 1.92 5.25
N GLU A 113 -14.29 0.67 5.18
CA GLU A 113 -13.46 -0.53 5.09
C GLU A 113 -12.61 -0.54 3.82
N ILE A 114 -13.21 -0.13 2.69
CA ILE A 114 -12.52 -0.04 1.40
C ILE A 114 -11.52 1.11 1.42
N ARG A 115 -11.89 2.28 1.97
CA ARG A 115 -10.97 3.42 2.13
C ARG A 115 -9.76 3.04 2.97
N ASN A 116 -9.98 2.33 4.09
CA ASN A 116 -8.92 1.86 4.99
C ASN A 116 -7.95 0.90 4.29
N ARG A 117 -8.45 -0.02 3.46
CA ARG A 117 -7.59 -0.89 2.63
C ARG A 117 -6.78 -0.08 1.63
N ILE A 118 -7.37 0.93 0.99
CA ILE A 118 -6.65 1.80 0.07
C ILE A 118 -5.58 2.60 0.83
N TYR A 119 -5.88 3.11 2.03
CA TYR A 119 -4.87 3.78 2.86
C TYR A 119 -3.72 2.84 3.21
N ASP A 120 -4.01 1.59 3.55
CA ASP A 120 -2.97 0.60 3.83
C ASP A 120 -2.09 0.35 2.59
N VAL A 121 -2.69 0.17 1.41
CA VAL A 121 -1.93 0.01 0.15
C VAL A 121 -1.07 1.23 -0.16
N VAL A 122 -1.65 2.44 -0.06
CA VAL A 122 -1.03 3.68 -0.51
C VAL A 122 0.04 4.16 0.47
N PHE A 123 -0.20 3.98 1.76
CA PHE A 123 0.68 4.52 2.81
C PHE A 123 1.58 3.47 3.46
N ARG A 124 1.46 2.17 3.19
CA ARG A 124 2.42 1.16 3.66
C ARG A 124 3.65 1.10 2.77
N PHE A 125 4.80 1.40 3.36
CA PHE A 125 6.09 1.31 2.69
C PHE A 125 6.77 -0.03 2.99
N LEU A 126 7.84 -0.32 2.25
CA LEU A 126 8.64 -1.52 2.40
C LEU A 126 9.14 -1.68 3.84
N LYS A 127 9.30 -2.94 4.29
CA LYS A 127 9.71 -3.32 5.67
C LYS A 127 11.05 -2.72 6.12
N SER A 128 11.84 -2.24 5.17
CA SER A 128 13.07 -1.50 5.41
C SER A 128 12.86 -0.19 6.18
N GLY A 129 11.64 0.34 6.17
CA GLY A 129 11.22 1.50 6.93
C GLY A 129 11.41 2.82 6.20
N VAL A 130 10.82 3.88 6.76
CA VAL A 130 10.81 5.24 6.25
C VAL A 130 11.83 6.08 7.02
N CYS A 131 12.90 6.49 6.34
CA CYS A 131 13.77 7.53 6.89
C CYS A 131 13.08 8.90 6.75
N LEU A 132 13.23 9.79 7.73
CA LEU A 132 12.77 11.18 7.61
C LEU A 132 14.00 12.08 7.61
N ASP A 133 14.60 12.29 6.44
CA ASP A 133 15.71 13.25 6.33
C ASP A 133 15.20 14.67 6.59
N THR A 134 15.56 15.21 7.76
CA THR A 134 15.28 16.59 8.14
C THR A 134 16.52 17.47 8.08
N GLY A 135 17.68 16.92 7.73
CA GLY A 135 18.99 17.58 7.81
C GLY A 135 19.28 18.55 6.68
N SER A 136 18.75 18.32 5.47
CA SER A 136 18.96 19.24 4.35
C SER A 136 17.91 20.35 4.33
N ALA A 137 18.33 21.58 4.63
CA ALA A 137 17.51 22.80 4.56
C ALA A 137 16.81 23.02 3.20
N LYS A 138 17.14 22.25 2.16
CA LYS A 138 16.62 22.43 0.80
C LYS A 138 15.73 21.29 0.27
N ASN A 139 15.64 20.13 0.93
CA ASN A 139 14.86 19.02 0.39
C ASN A 139 14.08 18.32 1.49
N GLY A 140 12.75 18.39 1.43
CA GLY A 140 11.85 17.78 2.41
C GLY A 140 12.08 16.28 2.60
N ALA A 141 11.49 15.72 3.67
CA ALA A 141 11.68 14.33 4.05
C ALA A 141 11.59 13.39 2.84
N ARG A 142 12.56 12.48 2.77
CA ARG A 142 12.67 11.50 1.70
C ARG A 142 12.37 10.16 2.32
N VAL A 143 11.40 9.43 1.76
CA VAL A 143 11.33 8.00 2.07
C VAL A 143 12.65 7.40 1.58
N LEU A 144 13.25 6.49 2.32
CA LEU A 144 14.29 5.65 1.75
C LEU A 144 13.69 4.25 1.76
N SER A 145 13.93 3.43 0.74
CA SER A 145 13.58 2.00 0.79
C SER A 145 14.82 1.13 0.57
N LYS A 146 15.10 0.18 1.47
CA LYS A 146 16.14 -0.86 1.32
C LYS A 146 15.52 -2.04 0.60
N SER A 147 16.23 -2.59 -0.38
CA SER A 147 15.89 -3.89 -0.95
C SER A 147 16.02 -4.97 0.14
N LEU A 148 14.98 -5.79 0.32
CA LEU A 148 14.92 -6.88 1.30
C LEU A 148 15.99 -7.95 1.07
N ASN A 149 16.51 -8.06 -0.16
CA ASN A 149 17.35 -9.19 -0.57
C ASN A 149 18.85 -8.88 -0.56
N ASN A 150 19.27 -7.70 -0.10
CA ASN A 150 20.68 -7.37 -0.04
C ASN A 150 21.12 -7.15 1.41
N THR A 151 21.95 -8.09 1.89
CA THR A 151 22.70 -7.97 3.15
C THR A 151 23.66 -6.77 3.13
N ASP A 152 23.84 -6.12 1.98
CA ASP A 152 24.66 -4.94 1.83
C ASP A 152 23.96 -3.63 2.25
N VAL A 153 24.67 -2.82 3.03
CA VAL A 153 24.15 -1.77 3.93
C VAL A 153 23.94 -0.44 3.21
N SER A 154 23.42 -0.41 1.99
CA SER A 154 23.37 0.87 1.28
C SER A 154 22.10 1.12 0.49
N TRP A 155 21.36 2.12 0.96
CA TRP A 155 20.28 2.74 0.21
C TRP A 155 20.94 3.32 -1.05
N ARG A 156 20.87 2.75 -2.29
CA ARG A 156 21.72 3.19 -3.45
C ARG A 156 21.07 3.55 -4.85
N ASP A 157 21.55 4.63 -5.51
CA ASP A 157 21.43 5.16 -6.92
C ASP A 157 22.89 5.26 -7.41
N ARG A 158 23.18 5.99 -8.50
CA ARG A 158 24.50 6.00 -9.16
C ARG A 158 25.68 6.48 -8.28
N SER A 159 25.46 7.24 -7.20
CA SER A 159 26.45 7.40 -6.09
C SER A 159 26.24 6.39 -4.99
N GLY A 160 24.97 6.06 -4.83
CA GLY A 160 24.49 5.30 -3.77
C GLY A 160 23.35 5.92 -2.99
N GLN A 161 22.23 6.36 -3.61
CA GLN A 161 20.89 6.45 -2.98
C GLN A 161 19.65 5.86 -3.70
N PHE A 162 18.84 4.94 -3.15
CA PHE A 162 17.55 4.59 -3.79
C PHE A 162 16.68 5.87 -3.81
N ARG A 163 16.50 6.49 -4.98
CA ARG A 163 15.68 7.70 -5.10
C ARG A 163 14.22 7.30 -5.00
N THR A 164 13.65 7.46 -3.82
CA THR A 164 12.20 7.40 -3.65
C THR A 164 11.58 8.76 -4.00
N GLN A 165 10.26 8.79 -4.14
CA GLN A 165 9.53 10.04 -4.28
C GLN A 165 9.66 10.88 -2.99
N SER A 166 9.69 12.20 -3.15
CA SER A 166 9.60 13.11 -2.00
C SER A 166 8.38 12.74 -1.14
N ILE A 167 8.53 12.74 0.19
CA ILE A 167 7.38 12.51 1.09
C ILE A 167 6.25 13.49 0.79
N ARG A 168 6.56 14.70 0.31
CA ARG A 168 5.55 15.69 -0.07
C ARG A 168 4.69 15.20 -1.23
N LYS A 169 5.28 14.48 -2.19
CA LYS A 169 4.54 13.88 -3.31
C LYS A 169 3.69 12.73 -2.83
N ILE A 170 4.24 11.87 -1.95
CA ILE A 170 3.50 10.71 -1.43
C ILE A 170 2.36 11.12 -0.49
N LEU A 171 2.58 12.14 0.33
CA LEU A 171 1.56 12.71 1.22
C LEU A 171 0.72 13.79 0.54
N SER A 172 0.94 14.06 -0.76
CA SER A 172 0.13 15.04 -1.49
C SER A 172 -1.37 14.72 -1.48
N PRO A 173 -1.82 13.44 -1.48
CA PRO A 173 -3.24 13.13 -1.31
C PRO A 173 -3.78 13.57 0.06
N LEU A 174 -2.95 13.58 1.11
CA LEU A 174 -3.36 14.11 2.42
C LEU A 174 -3.56 15.64 2.37
N ALA A 175 -3.03 16.33 1.36
CA ALA A 175 -3.20 17.77 1.20
C ALA A 175 -4.60 18.15 0.66
N THR A 176 -5.27 17.24 -0.06
CA THR A 176 -6.46 17.57 -0.87
C THR A 176 -7.76 17.60 -0.07
N SER A 177 -7.92 16.76 0.95
CA SER A 177 -9.14 16.66 1.75
C SER A 177 -8.86 16.55 3.25
N LYS A 178 -9.60 17.32 4.06
CA LYS A 178 -9.51 17.26 5.53
C LYS A 178 -9.94 15.89 6.07
N GLN A 179 -11.02 15.32 5.53
CA GLN A 179 -11.50 14.00 5.92
C GLN A 179 -10.49 12.92 5.55
N PHE A 180 -10.03 12.91 4.29
CA PHE A 180 -9.00 11.97 3.84
C PHE A 180 -7.75 12.05 4.72
N ARG A 181 -7.31 13.27 5.04
CA ARG A 181 -6.19 13.48 5.97
C ARG A 181 -6.46 12.87 7.34
N GLN A 182 -7.62 13.11 7.93
CA GLN A 182 -7.95 12.60 9.27
C GLN A 182 -7.98 11.07 9.31
N GLU A 183 -8.51 10.44 8.27
CA GLU A 183 -8.62 8.98 8.18
C GLU A 183 -7.27 8.32 7.84
N ALA A 184 -6.54 8.83 6.86
CA ALA A 184 -5.36 8.18 6.31
C ALA A 184 -4.06 8.46 7.07
N LEU A 185 -3.96 9.60 7.76
CA LEU A 185 -2.74 10.00 8.45
C LEU A 185 -2.34 9.02 9.57
N PRO A 186 -3.26 8.49 10.41
CA PRO A 186 -2.94 7.43 11.35
C PRO A 186 -2.32 6.20 10.68
N TYR A 187 -2.85 5.77 9.53
CA TYR A 187 -2.29 4.62 8.79
C TYR A 187 -0.83 4.85 8.43
N PHE A 188 -0.49 6.00 7.84
CA PHE A 188 0.88 6.32 7.47
C PHE A 188 1.86 6.22 8.66
N TYR A 189 1.50 6.69 9.85
CA TYR A 189 2.43 6.63 10.99
C TYR A 189 2.40 5.29 11.73
N GLN A 190 1.28 4.57 11.71
CA GLN A 190 1.12 3.32 12.47
C GLN A 190 1.69 2.10 11.75
N VAL A 191 1.49 2.00 10.43
CA VAL A 191 1.89 0.80 9.68
C VAL A 191 3.37 0.82 9.28
N ASN A 192 4.02 1.98 9.35
CA ASN A 192 5.40 2.14 8.91
C ASN A 192 6.40 2.12 10.07
N THR A 193 7.55 1.52 9.79
CA THR A 193 8.72 1.63 10.65
C THR A 193 9.50 2.88 10.29
N PHE A 194 9.71 3.81 11.22
CA PHE A 194 10.51 5.01 10.99
C PHE A 194 11.97 4.76 11.37
N VAL A 195 12.88 5.03 10.44
CA VAL A 195 14.31 4.79 10.62
C VAL A 195 15.01 6.13 10.83
N PHE A 196 15.78 6.22 11.91
CA PHE A 196 16.64 7.36 12.19
C PHE A 196 18.11 6.97 12.10
N LEU A 197 18.98 7.93 11.82
CA LEU A 197 20.43 7.68 11.84
C LEU A 197 20.89 7.45 13.27
N ASP A 198 20.53 8.38 14.16
CA ASP A 198 20.86 8.39 15.57
C ASP A 198 19.75 9.10 16.39
N GLN A 199 19.98 9.24 17.69
CA GLN A 199 19.02 9.91 18.57
C GLN A 199 18.88 11.41 18.30
N GLY A 200 19.94 12.09 17.87
CA GLY A 200 19.90 13.50 17.51
C GLY A 200 18.94 13.74 16.35
N ASP A 201 19.05 12.92 15.30
CA ASP A 201 18.17 12.92 14.14
C ASP A 201 16.70 12.67 14.51
N MET A 202 16.44 11.68 15.38
CA MET A 202 15.09 11.45 15.92
C MET A 202 14.57 12.69 16.67
N ASN A 203 15.37 13.28 17.56
CA ASN A 203 14.96 14.43 18.36
C ASN A 203 14.69 15.68 17.50
N VAL A 204 15.46 15.89 16.44
CA VAL A 204 15.21 16.98 15.47
C VAL A 204 13.91 16.70 14.71
N THR A 205 13.70 15.47 14.26
CA THR A 205 12.49 15.08 13.54
C THR A 205 11.23 15.21 14.40
N LEU A 206 11.25 14.70 15.64
CA LEU A 206 10.12 14.78 16.57
C LEU A 206 9.78 16.23 16.95
N ARG A 207 10.77 17.13 17.00
CA ARG A 207 10.54 18.57 17.22
C ARG A 207 9.84 19.25 16.06
N ARG A 208 10.04 18.75 14.83
CA ARG A 208 9.43 19.29 13.61
C ARG A 208 8.08 18.65 13.29
N LEU A 209 7.84 17.44 13.78
CA LEU A 209 6.59 16.74 13.58
C LEU A 209 5.46 17.45 14.35
N PRO A 210 4.26 17.64 13.76
CA PRO A 210 3.12 18.14 14.51
C PRO A 210 2.83 17.25 15.73
N LYS A 211 2.62 17.86 16.90
CA LYS A 211 2.41 17.13 18.17
C LYS A 211 1.26 16.11 18.10
N ALA A 212 0.24 16.38 17.28
CA ALA A 212 -0.88 15.48 17.06
C ALA A 212 -0.49 14.18 16.35
N HIS A 213 0.63 14.14 15.64
CA HIS A 213 1.06 12.98 14.84
C HIS A 213 1.97 12.03 15.63
N ILE A 214 2.70 12.55 16.63
CA ILE A 214 3.64 11.78 17.46
C ILE A 214 3.00 10.52 18.06
N PRO A 215 1.76 10.54 18.60
CA PRO A 215 1.12 9.35 19.17
C PRO A 215 0.88 8.20 18.18
N PHE A 216 0.91 8.49 16.88
CA PHE A 216 0.71 7.47 15.85
C PHE A 216 2.01 6.75 15.47
N LEU A 217 3.19 7.23 15.90
CA LEU A 217 4.46 6.55 15.66
C LEU A 217 4.52 5.25 16.48
N ARG A 218 4.43 4.10 15.80
CA ARG A 218 4.41 2.77 16.46
C ARG A 218 5.74 2.02 16.38
N SER A 219 6.47 2.15 15.28
CA SER A 219 7.70 1.39 15.05
C SER A 219 8.84 2.34 14.70
N ILE A 220 9.95 2.26 15.45
CA ILE A 220 11.13 3.11 15.27
C ILE A 220 12.40 2.23 15.28
N LYS A 221 13.33 2.49 14.36
CA LYS A 221 14.64 1.82 14.26
C LYS A 221 15.75 2.86 14.13
N PHE A 222 16.95 2.49 14.57
CA PHE A 222 18.16 3.29 14.42
C PHE A 222 19.17 2.55 13.53
N THR A 223 19.84 3.27 12.64
CA THR A 223 20.82 2.69 11.70
C THR A 223 22.22 2.63 12.33
N TYR A 224 22.64 3.67 13.05
CA TYR A 224 23.94 3.73 13.70
C TYR A 224 23.76 3.52 15.21
N LEU A 225 23.89 2.27 15.65
CA LEU A 225 23.88 1.94 17.07
C LEU A 225 25.31 2.01 17.63
N ALA A 226 25.73 3.19 18.07
CA ALA A 226 26.65 3.22 19.20
C ALA A 226 25.86 2.70 20.41
N GLY A 227 26.30 1.61 21.05
CA GLY A 227 25.52 0.72 21.93
C GLY A 227 24.74 1.32 23.13
N GLY A 228 24.79 2.64 23.35
CA GLY A 228 24.01 3.36 24.38
C GLY A 228 22.72 4.05 23.89
N ALA A 229 22.56 4.32 22.59
CA ALA A 229 21.52 5.25 22.11
C ALA A 229 20.07 4.69 22.17
N CYS A 230 19.88 3.37 22.04
CA CYS A 230 18.53 2.75 22.03
C CYS A 230 17.74 2.97 23.33
N LYS A 231 18.39 2.82 24.49
CA LYS A 231 17.70 2.88 25.79
C LYS A 231 17.09 4.26 26.04
N HIS A 232 17.78 5.32 25.62
CA HIS A 232 17.30 6.68 25.83
C HIS A 232 16.16 7.04 24.86
N ALA A 233 16.22 6.57 23.61
CA ALA A 233 15.14 6.77 22.64
C ALA A 233 13.80 6.15 23.09
N PHE A 234 13.83 4.90 23.57
CA PHE A 234 12.63 4.26 24.15
C PHE A 234 12.09 5.02 25.36
N SER A 235 12.96 5.60 26.20
CA SER A 235 12.53 6.43 27.34
C SER A 235 11.84 7.73 26.90
N ILE A 236 12.30 8.37 25.82
CA ILE A 236 11.65 9.58 25.28
C ILE A 236 10.28 9.23 24.71
N LEU A 237 10.20 8.15 23.92
CA LEU A 237 8.95 7.70 23.33
C LEU A 237 7.95 7.29 24.41
N SER A 238 8.38 6.54 25.42
CA SER A 238 7.52 6.11 26.52
C SER A 238 7.04 7.30 27.37
N LYS A 239 7.87 8.31 27.60
CA LYS A 239 7.44 9.55 28.27
C LYS A 239 6.42 10.32 27.42
N MET A 240 6.64 10.40 26.11
CA MET A 240 5.71 11.08 25.19
C MET A 240 4.37 10.38 25.07
N THR A 241 4.33 9.04 25.15
CA THR A 241 3.09 8.26 25.14
C THR A 241 2.41 8.22 26.51
N ALA A 242 3.17 8.21 27.61
CA ALA A 242 2.64 8.21 28.98
C ALA A 242 2.08 9.58 29.44
N LEU A 243 2.48 10.69 28.82
CA LEU A 243 1.94 12.04 29.09
C LEU A 243 0.47 12.24 28.65
N LYS A 244 -0.26 11.16 28.34
CA LYS A 244 -1.65 11.18 27.88
C LYS A 244 -2.60 10.28 28.69
N GLN A 245 -2.19 9.82 29.87
CA GLN A 245 -3.14 9.26 30.84
C GLN A 245 -3.61 10.35 31.81
#